data_AF-X1BQH7-F1
#
_entry.id   AF-X1BQH7-F1
#
_cell.length_a   1.000
_cell.length_b   1.000
_cell.length_c   1.000
_cell.angle_alpha   90.00
_cell.angle_beta   90.00
_cell.angle_gamma   90.00
#
_symmetry.space_group_name_H-M   'P 1'
#
loop_
_entity.id
_entity.type
_entity.pdbx_description
1 polymer ?
#
loop_
_entity_poly.entity_id
_entity_poly.type
_entity_poly.pdbx_seq_one_letter_code
_entity_poly.pdbx_strand_id
1 'polypeptide(L)'
;DDLSQTGELLIRGEDVIDDRIFENRADIAVLAIGIEPAEGTEQLSQLLNISQGPYGFLLEKHLKIKPSETSVSGVFLAGVIQGPKDIPNSIAHAESAAAKAIALMSKDFVELDPHVVVFNPAECDLCRLCEHICIYNALEIKNDKLNIWI
;
A
#
# COMPACT_ATOMS: atom_id res chain seq x y z
N ASP A 1 33.72 7.67 37.17
CA ASP A 1 34.16 8.40 35.98
C ASP A 1 32.97 8.92 35.21
N ASP A 2 32.85 10.23 35.20
CA ASP A 2 31.72 10.95 34.62
C ASP A 2 31.92 11.08 33.10
N LEU A 3 31.30 10.17 32.34
CA LEU A 3 31.35 10.14 30.87
C LEU A 3 30.86 11.45 30.23
N SER A 4 30.07 12.24 30.95
CA SER A 4 29.60 13.55 30.48
C SER A 4 30.72 14.56 30.27
N GLN A 5 31.89 14.35 30.88
CA GLN A 5 33.03 15.27 30.80
C GLN A 5 34.02 14.92 29.67
N THR A 6 34.06 13.67 29.22
CA THR A 6 34.99 13.23 28.14
C THR A 6 34.36 13.27 26.76
N GLY A 7 33.02 13.26 26.67
CA GLY A 7 32.31 13.15 25.39
C GLY A 7 32.32 11.75 24.78
N GLU A 8 32.89 10.76 25.48
CA GLU A 8 32.91 9.37 25.06
C GLU A 8 31.56 8.69 25.33
N LEU A 9 31.17 7.76 24.46
CA LEU A 9 29.98 6.94 24.61
C LEU A 9 30.33 5.65 25.35
N LEU A 10 29.46 5.21 26.27
CA LEU A 10 29.55 3.89 26.90
C LEU A 10 28.52 2.95 26.28
N ILE A 11 29.01 1.93 25.57
CA ILE A 11 28.19 0.86 24.99
C ILE A 11 28.15 -0.28 25.99
N ARG A 12 26.96 -0.51 26.56
CA ARG A 12 26.69 -1.62 27.46
C ARG A 12 25.85 -2.66 26.75
N GLY A 13 26.25 -3.92 26.86
CA GLY A 13 25.51 -5.04 26.30
C GLY A 13 25.86 -6.35 26.99
N GLU A 14 25.24 -7.41 26.51
CA GLU A 14 25.49 -8.77 26.96
C GLU A 14 26.12 -9.55 25.80
N ASP A 15 27.26 -10.16 26.07
CA ASP A 15 27.80 -11.21 25.22
C ASP A 15 27.12 -12.53 25.61
N VAL A 16 26.10 -12.89 24.85
CA VAL A 16 25.28 -14.08 25.10
C VAL A 16 26.02 -15.40 24.88
N ILE A 17 27.20 -15.38 24.24
CA ILE A 17 28.02 -16.59 24.04
C ILE A 17 28.86 -16.84 25.29
N ASP A 18 29.44 -15.79 25.85
CA ASP A 18 30.30 -15.83 27.04
C ASP A 18 29.54 -15.59 28.36
N ASP A 19 28.20 -15.42 28.31
CA ASP A 19 27.31 -15.13 29.44
C ASP A 19 27.84 -14.00 30.35
N ARG A 20 28.27 -12.91 29.72
CA ARG A 20 28.89 -11.78 30.42
C ARG A 20 28.37 -10.44 29.94
N ILE A 21 28.23 -9.51 30.88
CA ILE A 21 27.99 -8.11 30.57
C ILE A 21 29.31 -7.46 30.14
N PHE A 22 29.28 -6.69 29.06
CA PHE A 22 30.41 -5.87 28.63
C PHE A 22 30.06 -4.38 28.69
N GLU A 23 31.09 -3.57 28.88
CA GLU A 23 31.03 -2.11 28.85
C GLU A 23 32.23 -1.60 28.04
N ASN A 24 31.95 -1.10 26.83
CA ASN A 24 32.98 -0.61 25.91
C ASN A 24 32.83 0.90 25.73
N ARG A 25 33.96 1.62 25.78
CA ARG A 25 34.00 3.04 25.42
C ARG A 25 34.16 3.18 23.91
N ALA A 26 33.44 4.12 23.30
CA ALA A 26 33.52 4.41 21.88
C ALA A 26 33.39 5.91 21.61
N ASP A 27 34.10 6.40 20.60
CA ASP A 27 33.98 7.79 20.15
C ASP A 27 32.70 8.02 19.32
N ILE A 28 32.23 6.97 18.63
CA ILE A 28 31.06 7.02 17.73
C ILE A 28 30.22 5.75 17.91
N ALA A 29 28.90 5.92 17.94
CA ALA A 29 27.93 4.83 17.83
C ALA A 29 27.12 4.99 16.54
N VAL A 30 27.08 3.94 15.70
CA VAL A 30 26.27 3.92 14.48
C VAL A 30 25.01 3.11 14.74
N LEU A 31 23.85 3.75 14.62
CA LEU A 31 22.55 3.09 14.78
C LEU A 31 22.10 2.52 13.43
N ALA A 32 22.05 1.19 13.34
CA ALA A 32 21.44 0.49 12.21
C ALA A 32 19.92 0.51 12.37
N ILE A 33 19.28 1.61 11.96
CA ILE A 33 17.83 1.78 12.05
C ILE A 33 17.07 0.88 11.07
N GLY A 34 15.82 0.58 11.41
CA GLY A 34 14.89 -0.12 10.53
C GLY A 34 14.36 0.76 9.40
N ILE A 35 13.51 0.17 8.56
CA ILE A 35 12.81 0.86 7.47
C ILE A 35 11.36 1.10 7.88
N GLU A 36 10.87 2.32 7.65
CA GLU A 36 9.48 2.72 7.80
C GLU A 36 8.89 3.19 6.47
N PRO A 37 7.54 3.25 6.33
CA PRO A 37 6.91 3.81 5.15
C PRO A 37 7.32 5.27 4.93
N ALA A 38 7.47 5.68 3.67
CA ALA A 38 7.81 7.05 3.33
C ALA A 38 6.67 8.02 3.72
N GLU A 39 7.04 9.27 4.01
CA GLU A 39 6.07 10.35 4.19
C GLU A 39 5.12 10.42 2.97
N GLY A 40 3.82 10.54 3.22
CA GLY A 40 2.81 10.54 2.16
C GLY A 40 2.21 9.16 1.83
N THR A 41 2.75 8.06 2.36
CA THR A 41 2.27 6.70 2.03
C THR A 41 0.80 6.51 2.43
N GLU A 42 0.36 7.06 3.57
CA GLU A 42 -1.03 6.98 4.03
C GLU A 42 -1.99 7.73 3.09
N GLN A 43 -1.63 8.96 2.70
CA GLN A 43 -2.41 9.78 1.78
C GLN A 43 -2.52 9.10 0.41
N LEU A 44 -1.42 8.51 -0.06
CA LEU A 44 -1.40 7.74 -1.31
C LEU A 44 -2.29 6.49 -1.22
N SER A 45 -2.29 5.82 -0.08
CA SER A 45 -3.13 4.65 0.17
C SER A 45 -4.61 5.00 0.08
N GLN A 46 -5.02 6.12 0.68
CA GLN A 46 -6.39 6.61 0.62
C GLN A 46 -6.78 7.04 -0.80
N LEU A 47 -5.90 7.76 -1.49
CA LEU A 47 -6.12 8.24 -2.86
C LEU A 47 -6.32 7.08 -3.84
N LEU A 48 -5.50 6.04 -3.74
CA LEU A 48 -5.56 4.87 -4.61
C LEU A 48 -6.49 3.77 -4.09
N ASN A 49 -7.10 3.95 -2.91
CA ASN A 49 -7.92 2.97 -2.22
C ASN A 49 -7.22 1.61 -2.01
N ILE A 50 -5.93 1.64 -1.69
CA ILE A 50 -5.12 0.45 -1.39
C ILE A 50 -5.14 0.21 0.12
N SER A 51 -5.08 -1.05 0.56
CA SER A 51 -5.00 -1.40 1.98
C SER A 51 -3.56 -1.27 2.51
N GLN A 52 -3.41 -0.89 3.79
CA GLN A 52 -2.11 -0.89 4.48
C GLN A 52 -2.02 -2.05 5.47
N GLY A 53 -0.79 -2.54 5.66
CA GLY A 53 -0.47 -3.52 6.68
C GLY A 53 -0.34 -2.87 8.07
N PRO A 54 -0.16 -3.68 9.13
CA PRO A 54 -0.04 -3.17 10.50
C PRO A 54 1.18 -2.25 10.72
N TYR A 55 2.15 -2.28 9.81
CA TYR A 55 3.36 -1.45 9.84
C TYR A 55 3.30 -0.25 8.87
N GLY A 56 2.13 0.04 8.27
CA GLY A 56 1.91 1.20 7.40
C GLY A 56 2.38 1.06 5.94
N PHE A 57 2.99 -0.07 5.57
CA PHE A 57 3.31 -0.37 4.16
C PHE A 57 2.07 -0.78 3.36
N LEU A 58 2.09 -0.60 2.04
CA LEU A 58 0.99 -0.97 1.16
C LEU A 58 0.91 -2.49 1.00
N LEU A 59 -0.29 -3.05 1.09
CA LEU A 59 -0.52 -4.49 0.96
C LEU A 59 -0.68 -4.93 -0.49
N GLU A 60 0.01 -6.00 -0.81
CA GLU A 60 -0.26 -6.78 -2.01
C GLU A 60 -1.57 -7.59 -1.89
N LYS A 61 -2.07 -8.05 -3.03
CA LYS A 61 -3.28 -8.86 -3.13
C LYS A 61 -3.10 -10.23 -2.48
N HIS A 62 -1.93 -10.83 -2.65
CA HIS A 62 -1.59 -12.11 -2.01
C HIS A 62 -0.07 -12.38 -2.03
N LEU A 63 0.53 -12.58 -0.86
CA LEU A 63 1.99 -12.75 -0.66
C LEU A 63 2.67 -13.68 -1.69
N LYS A 64 2.06 -14.82 -2.00
CA LYS A 64 2.69 -15.86 -2.83
C LYS A 64 2.32 -15.84 -4.31
N ILE A 65 1.10 -15.39 -4.64
CA ILE A 65 0.51 -15.58 -5.98
C ILE A 65 0.58 -14.27 -6.76
N LYS A 66 0.40 -13.15 -6.06
CA LYS A 66 0.26 -11.82 -6.62
C LYS A 66 1.02 -10.80 -5.76
N PRO A 67 2.35 -10.96 -5.62
CA PRO A 67 3.14 -10.14 -4.71
C PRO A 67 3.25 -8.67 -5.13
N SER A 68 3.09 -8.36 -6.41
CA SER A 68 3.19 -7.02 -7.00
C SER A 68 1.84 -6.41 -7.38
N GLU A 69 0.73 -7.15 -7.24
CA GLU A 69 -0.61 -6.64 -7.56
C GLU A 69 -1.30 -6.19 -6.27
N THR A 70 -2.13 -5.14 -6.32
CA THR A 70 -2.94 -4.72 -5.16
C THR A 70 -4.36 -5.30 -5.23
N SER A 71 -5.17 -5.04 -4.20
CA SER A 71 -6.62 -5.30 -4.24
C SER A 71 -7.33 -4.52 -5.35
N VAL A 72 -6.80 -3.36 -5.74
CA VAL A 72 -7.33 -2.50 -6.79
C VAL A 72 -6.76 -2.93 -8.14
N SER A 73 -7.63 -3.41 -9.03
CA SER A 73 -7.26 -3.85 -10.36
C SER A 73 -6.59 -2.71 -11.15
N GLY A 74 -5.45 -2.99 -11.78
CA GLY A 74 -4.67 -2.01 -12.52
C GLY A 74 -3.66 -1.21 -11.69
N VAL A 75 -3.65 -1.37 -10.36
CA VAL A 75 -2.66 -0.75 -9.48
C VAL A 75 -1.68 -1.80 -8.97
N PHE A 76 -0.39 -1.52 -9.14
CA PHE A 76 0.73 -2.43 -8.84
C PHE A 76 1.71 -1.79 -7.86
N LEU A 77 2.42 -2.62 -7.09
CA LEU A 77 3.45 -2.20 -6.12
C LEU A 77 4.84 -2.55 -6.63
N ALA A 78 5.83 -1.71 -6.34
CA ALA A 78 7.22 -1.95 -6.67
C ALA A 78 8.14 -1.46 -5.55
N GLY A 79 9.21 -2.20 -5.27
CA GLY A 79 10.21 -1.81 -4.27
C GLY A 79 9.71 -1.84 -2.82
N VAL A 80 10.26 -0.95 -2.00
CA VAL A 80 10.14 -0.95 -0.52
C VAL A 80 8.77 -0.45 -0.03
N ILE A 81 7.94 0.14 -0.89
CA ILE A 81 6.59 0.61 -0.51
C ILE A 81 5.68 -0.51 0.04
N GLN A 82 5.96 -1.75 -0.34
CA GLN A 82 5.27 -2.96 0.15
C GLN A 82 5.89 -3.52 1.45
N GLY A 83 7.11 -3.13 1.79
CA GLY A 83 7.80 -3.58 3.00
C GLY A 83 9.33 -3.58 2.85
N PRO A 84 10.08 -3.69 3.96
CA PRO A 84 11.54 -3.72 3.98
C PRO A 84 12.10 -4.81 3.05
N LYS A 85 13.02 -4.45 2.17
CA LYS A 85 13.70 -5.37 1.24
C LYS A 85 15.02 -4.78 0.77
N ASP A 86 15.91 -5.64 0.29
CA ASP A 86 17.18 -5.23 -0.31
C ASP A 86 17.01 -4.77 -1.76
N ILE A 87 18.13 -4.35 -2.37
CA ILE A 87 18.15 -3.83 -3.74
C ILE A 87 17.77 -4.91 -4.76
N PRO A 88 18.36 -6.13 -4.76
CA PRO A 88 17.97 -7.17 -5.71
C PRO A 88 16.49 -7.53 -5.65
N ASN A 89 15.91 -7.65 -4.45
CA ASN A 89 14.49 -7.92 -4.30
C ASN A 89 13.63 -6.74 -4.75
N SER A 90 14.10 -5.50 -4.57
CA SER A 90 13.40 -4.31 -5.09
C SER A 90 13.37 -4.29 -6.62
N ILE A 91 14.47 -4.66 -7.27
CA ILE A 91 14.56 -4.77 -8.73
C ILE A 91 13.60 -5.85 -9.23
N ALA A 92 13.68 -7.07 -8.68
CA ALA A 92 12.80 -8.17 -9.06
C ALA A 92 11.32 -7.82 -8.84
N HIS A 93 11.00 -7.08 -7.77
CA HIS A 93 9.64 -6.61 -7.51
C HIS A 93 9.17 -5.61 -8.56
N ALA A 94 10.02 -4.66 -8.96
CA ALA A 94 9.72 -3.69 -10.01
C ALA A 94 9.53 -4.37 -11.38
N GLU A 95 10.37 -5.35 -11.74
CA GLU A 95 10.22 -6.14 -12.96
C GLU A 95 8.90 -6.91 -12.99
N SER A 96 8.52 -7.51 -11.86
CA SER A 96 7.22 -8.17 -11.69
C SER A 96 6.06 -7.20 -11.92
N ALA A 97 6.09 -6.03 -11.29
CA ALA A 97 5.07 -4.99 -11.47
C ALA A 97 4.96 -4.52 -12.93
N ALA A 98 6.11 -4.27 -13.57
CA ALA A 98 6.17 -3.85 -14.97
C ALA A 98 5.60 -4.92 -15.91
N ALA A 99 5.95 -6.18 -15.71
CA ALA A 99 5.42 -7.30 -16.49
C ALA A 99 3.89 -7.41 -16.37
N LYS A 100 3.33 -7.21 -15.17
CA LYS A 100 1.88 -7.22 -14.95
C LYS A 100 1.18 -6.04 -15.59
N ALA A 101 1.75 -4.84 -15.49
CA ALA A 101 1.23 -3.65 -16.14
C ALA A 101 1.22 -3.81 -17.67
N ILE A 102 2.31 -4.31 -18.26
CA ILE A 102 2.39 -4.58 -19.71
C ILE A 102 1.35 -5.63 -20.11
N ALA A 103 1.21 -6.73 -19.35
CA ALA A 103 0.23 -7.78 -19.66
C ALA A 103 -1.23 -7.29 -19.57
N LEU A 104 -1.51 -6.27 -18.75
CA LEU A 104 -2.80 -5.61 -18.70
C LEU A 104 -2.99 -4.71 -19.94
N MET A 105 -2.01 -3.87 -20.24
CA MET A 105 -2.04 -2.92 -21.36
C MET A 105 -2.01 -3.58 -22.74
N SER A 106 -1.47 -4.78 -22.85
CA SER A 106 -1.38 -5.51 -24.13
C SER A 106 -2.72 -6.08 -24.59
N LYS A 107 -3.78 -5.98 -23.78
CA LYS A 107 -5.12 -6.44 -24.13
C LYS A 107 -5.93 -5.28 -24.68
N ASP A 108 -6.65 -5.51 -25.78
CA ASP A 108 -7.56 -4.51 -26.35
C ASP A 108 -8.73 -4.18 -25.42
N PHE A 109 -9.14 -5.15 -24.60
CA PHE A 109 -10.25 -5.03 -23.66
C PHE A 109 -9.90 -5.70 -22.32
N VAL A 110 -10.45 -5.16 -21.25
CA VAL A 110 -10.37 -5.73 -19.91
C VAL A 110 -11.77 -6.08 -19.42
N GLU A 111 -11.90 -7.24 -18.80
CA GLU A 111 -13.14 -7.66 -18.15
C GLU A 111 -13.14 -7.11 -16.71
N LEU A 112 -14.23 -6.47 -16.33
CA LEU A 112 -14.45 -5.92 -14.99
C LEU A 112 -15.51 -6.76 -14.29
N ASP A 113 -15.36 -6.96 -12.98
CA ASP A 113 -16.41 -7.58 -12.17
C ASP A 113 -17.68 -6.70 -12.25
N PRO A 114 -18.83 -7.24 -12.68
CA PRO A 114 -20.03 -6.46 -12.96
C PRO A 114 -20.78 -6.13 -11.66
N HIS A 115 -20.18 -5.32 -10.80
CA HIS A 115 -20.85 -4.71 -9.65
C HIS A 115 -21.59 -3.44 -10.10
N VAL A 116 -22.49 -3.60 -11.06
CA VAL A 116 -23.27 -2.50 -11.65
C VAL A 116 -24.66 -2.46 -11.06
N VAL A 117 -25.20 -1.26 -10.92
CA VAL A 117 -26.59 -1.07 -10.49
C VAL A 117 -27.49 -1.29 -11.70
N VAL A 118 -28.54 -2.09 -11.52
CA VAL A 118 -29.62 -2.27 -12.49
C VAL A 118 -30.93 -1.97 -11.79
N PHE A 119 -31.88 -1.33 -12.49
CA PHE A 119 -33.19 -1.01 -11.95
C PHE A 119 -34.30 -1.48 -12.89
N ASN A 120 -35.49 -1.67 -12.35
CA ASN A 120 -36.69 -1.96 -13.12
C ASN A 120 -37.49 -0.66 -13.34
N PRO A 121 -37.64 -0.16 -14.59
CA PRO A 121 -38.40 1.05 -14.87
C PRO A 121 -39.88 0.98 -14.48
N ALA A 122 -40.47 -0.22 -14.40
CA ALA A 122 -41.87 -0.39 -13.99
C ALA A 122 -42.09 -0.18 -12.47
N GLU A 123 -41.05 -0.40 -11.66
CA GLU A 123 -41.10 -0.29 -10.20
C GLU A 123 -40.47 1.02 -9.69
N CYS A 124 -39.73 1.73 -10.55
CA CYS A 124 -39.08 2.98 -10.20
C CYS A 124 -40.07 4.15 -10.25
N ASP A 125 -40.24 4.82 -9.11
CA ASP A 125 -41.08 6.01 -8.95
C ASP A 125 -40.32 7.33 -9.12
N LEU A 126 -39.04 7.27 -9.53
CA LEU A 126 -38.14 8.42 -9.67
C LEU A 126 -37.98 9.25 -8.38
N CYS A 127 -38.02 8.62 -7.20
CA CYS A 127 -37.83 9.28 -5.90
C CYS A 127 -36.47 9.97 -5.68
N ARG A 128 -35.49 9.78 -6.59
CA ARG A 128 -34.14 10.36 -6.56
C ARG A 128 -33.22 9.94 -5.43
N LEU A 129 -33.64 9.01 -4.57
CA LEU A 129 -32.78 8.54 -3.47
C LEU A 129 -31.46 7.97 -3.98
N CYS A 130 -31.50 7.17 -5.05
CA CYS A 130 -30.32 6.54 -5.63
C CYS A 130 -29.32 7.55 -6.24
N GLU A 131 -29.81 8.65 -6.83
CA GLU A 131 -28.99 9.74 -7.36
C GLU A 131 -28.20 10.44 -6.24
N HIS A 132 -28.82 10.67 -5.08
CA HIS A 132 -28.19 11.38 -3.97
C HIS A 132 -27.21 10.55 -3.13
N ILE A 133 -27.37 9.23 -3.06
CA ILE A 133 -26.49 8.35 -2.25
C ILE A 133 -25.25 7.87 -3.00
N CYS A 134 -25.20 8.06 -4.33
CA CYS A 134 -24.12 7.53 -5.15
C CYS A 134 -22.83 8.34 -4.97
N ILE A 135 -21.85 7.78 -4.28
CA ILE A 135 -20.53 8.41 -4.07
C ILE A 135 -19.71 8.59 -5.36
N TYR A 136 -20.16 8.00 -6.48
CA TYR A 136 -19.51 8.07 -7.79
C TYR A 136 -20.27 8.96 -8.79
N ASN A 137 -21.42 9.52 -8.41
CA ASN A 137 -22.31 10.27 -9.30
C ASN A 137 -22.67 9.52 -10.61
N ALA A 138 -22.82 8.19 -10.52
CA ALA A 138 -23.10 7.33 -11.67
C ALA A 138 -24.58 7.36 -12.11
N LEU A 139 -25.47 7.94 -11.30
CA LEU A 139 -26.92 7.90 -11.49
C LEU A 139 -27.44 9.32 -11.74
N GLU A 140 -28.20 9.53 -12.81
CA GLU A 140 -28.76 10.84 -13.18
C GLU A 140 -30.22 10.72 -13.63
N ILE A 141 -31.12 11.49 -13.01
CA ILE A 141 -32.53 11.54 -13.44
C ILE A 141 -32.77 12.74 -14.35
N LYS A 142 -33.08 12.45 -15.63
CA LYS A 142 -33.32 13.47 -16.67
C LYS A 142 -34.48 13.07 -17.56
N ASN A 143 -35.38 14.03 -17.84
CA ASN A 143 -36.58 13.83 -18.67
C ASN A 143 -37.43 12.62 -18.22
N ASP A 144 -37.70 12.54 -16.91
CA ASP A 144 -38.47 11.46 -16.29
C ASP A 144 -37.90 10.05 -16.53
N LYS A 145 -36.57 9.95 -16.65
CA LYS A 145 -35.84 8.68 -16.78
C LYS A 145 -34.59 8.68 -15.91
N LEU A 146 -34.36 7.57 -15.22
CA LEU A 146 -33.10 7.29 -14.52
C LEU A 146 -32.08 6.75 -15.53
N ASN A 147 -30.94 7.42 -15.65
CA ASN A 147 -29.80 7.00 -16.46
C ASN A 147 -28.70 6.50 -15.53
N ILE A 148 -28.04 5.42 -15.93
CA ILE A 148 -26.91 4.83 -15.20
C ILE A 148 -25.70 4.89 -16.11
N TRP A 149 -24.67 5.61 -15.68
CA TRP A 149 -23.38 5.71 -16.34
C TRP A 149 -22.45 4.64 -15.77
N ILE A 150 -21.97 3.73 -16.61
CA ILE A 150 -21.03 2.65 -16.28
C ILE A 150 -19.72 2.92 -17.02
#